data_AF-A0A1Q8VEU3-F1
#
_entry.id   AF-A0A1Q8VEU3-F1
#
_cell.length_a   1.000
_cell.length_b   1.000
_cell.length_c   1.000
_cell.angle_alpha   90.00
_cell.angle_beta   90.00
_cell.angle_gamma   90.00
#
_symmetry.space_group_name_H-M   'P 1'
#
loop_
_entity.id
_entity.type
_entity.pdbx_description
1 polymer ?
#
loop_
_entity_poly.entity_id
_entity_poly.type
_entity_poly.pdbx_seq_one_letter_code
_entity_poly.pdbx_strand_id
1 'polypeptide(L)'
;MGFSLYLYKIDGDRLVDPDRDGVQEFLQRRRMHMKVFPPSSADRSSCATLLNEDGTDINVDGLQDFHFSHVLEEDEAMTAGTGHAHLTAGECEFIFDLCISAGFMIVNPQGGPSFIVPRGNHTAENLRAITQDMSEEAQRQDIVAINSGEELQALLTSGFQSFLNWRERAFTQLGLNSSGPESSPSV
;
A
#
# COMPACT_ATOMS: atom_id res chain seq x y z
N MET A 1 6.78 17.55 -8.23
CA MET A 1 6.43 16.33 -8.99
C MET A 1 6.14 15.28 -7.93
N GLY A 2 4.90 14.79 -7.87
CA GLY A 2 4.48 13.76 -6.91
C GLY A 2 4.75 12.34 -7.45
N PHE A 3 4.59 11.36 -6.58
CA PHE A 3 4.66 9.94 -6.92
C PHE A 3 3.28 9.45 -7.35
N SER A 4 3.26 8.65 -8.40
CA SER A 4 2.06 7.89 -8.78
C SER A 4 2.15 6.50 -8.17
N LEU A 5 1.13 6.06 -7.45
CA LEU A 5 1.05 4.73 -6.85
C LEU A 5 -0.27 4.08 -7.23
N TYR A 6 -0.22 2.82 -7.64
CA TYR A 6 -1.41 2.03 -7.98
C TYR A 6 -1.58 0.89 -6.98
N LEU A 7 -2.81 0.60 -6.60
CA LEU A 7 -3.17 -0.45 -5.66
C LEU A 7 -3.99 -1.51 -6.37
N TYR A 8 -3.41 -2.71 -6.45
CA TYR A 8 -4.00 -3.86 -7.13
C TYR A 8 -4.00 -5.06 -6.20
N LYS A 9 -5.01 -5.92 -6.28
CA LYS A 9 -4.92 -7.25 -5.70
C LYS A 9 -4.68 -8.24 -6.82
N ILE A 10 -3.60 -9.00 -6.69
CA ILE A 10 -3.13 -9.90 -7.74
C ILE A 10 -3.11 -11.32 -7.18
N ASP A 11 -3.73 -12.24 -7.93
CA ASP A 11 -3.68 -13.68 -7.66
C ASP A 11 -3.13 -14.38 -8.89
N GLY A 12 -1.86 -14.79 -8.81
CA GLY A 12 -1.11 -15.29 -9.96
C GLY A 12 -0.87 -14.22 -11.01
N ASP A 13 -1.40 -14.42 -12.21
CA ASP A 13 -1.30 -13.51 -13.35
C ASP A 13 -2.56 -12.64 -13.55
N ARG A 14 -3.50 -12.66 -12.59
CA ARG A 14 -4.81 -12.01 -12.72
C ARG A 14 -5.01 -10.93 -11.67
N LEU A 15 -5.59 -9.81 -12.09
CA LEU A 15 -6.24 -8.89 -11.18
C LEU A 15 -7.49 -9.55 -10.62
N VAL A 16 -7.62 -9.51 -9.30
CA VAL A 16 -8.79 -10.00 -8.58
C VAL A 16 -9.34 -8.90 -7.69
N ASP A 17 -10.60 -9.03 -7.33
CA ASP A 17 -11.25 -8.03 -6.51
C ASP A 17 -10.62 -7.97 -5.10
N PRO A 18 -10.32 -6.75 -4.59
CA PRO A 18 -9.90 -6.56 -3.21
C PRO A 18 -11.00 -6.97 -2.23
N ASP A 19 -10.62 -7.09 -0.96
CA ASP A 19 -11.61 -7.24 0.10
C ASP A 19 -12.43 -5.94 0.23
N ARG A 20 -13.63 -5.94 -0.38
CA ARG A 20 -14.54 -4.80 -0.39
C ARG A 20 -15.09 -4.48 1.00
N ASP A 21 -15.28 -5.49 1.85
CA ASP A 21 -15.70 -5.28 3.24
C ASP A 21 -14.56 -4.63 4.04
N GLY A 22 -13.32 -5.10 3.83
CA GLY A 22 -12.13 -4.49 4.39
C GLY A 22 -11.92 -3.02 3.98
N VAL A 23 -12.23 -2.67 2.73
CA VAL A 23 -12.27 -1.25 2.29
C VAL A 23 -13.32 -0.47 3.07
N GLN A 24 -14.54 -1.00 3.23
CA GLN A 24 -15.61 -0.32 3.97
C GLN A 24 -15.23 -0.11 5.44
N GLU A 25 -14.69 -1.13 6.10
CA GLU A 25 -14.22 -1.03 7.49
C GLU A 25 -13.10 0.00 7.63
N PHE A 26 -12.16 0.06 6.69
CA PHE A 26 -11.11 1.08 6.65
C PHE A 26 -11.70 2.48 6.58
N LEU A 27 -12.62 2.71 5.65
CA LEU A 27 -13.27 4.01 5.47
C LEU A 27 -14.07 4.41 6.71
N GLN A 28 -14.82 3.48 7.30
CA GLN A 28 -15.59 3.74 8.51
C GLN A 28 -14.67 4.13 9.68
N ARG A 29 -13.56 3.40 9.88
CA ARG A 29 -12.58 3.69 10.94
C ARG A 29 -11.93 5.06 10.76
N ARG A 30 -11.68 5.46 9.51
CA ARG A 30 -11.10 6.77 9.15
C ARG A 30 -12.16 7.89 9.03
N ARG A 31 -13.45 7.57 9.24
CA ARG A 31 -14.60 8.49 9.07
C ARG A 31 -14.58 9.14 7.67
N MET A 32 -14.44 8.29 6.66
CA MET A 32 -14.42 8.67 5.25
C MET A 32 -15.51 7.92 4.49
N HIS A 33 -15.87 8.45 3.33
CA HIS A 33 -16.87 7.85 2.44
C HIS A 33 -16.39 7.93 0.99
N MET A 34 -16.80 6.96 0.17
CA MET A 34 -16.63 7.02 -1.27
C MET A 34 -17.74 7.84 -1.92
N LYS A 35 -17.36 8.80 -2.76
CA LYS A 35 -18.26 9.41 -3.74
C LYS A 35 -18.12 8.67 -5.06
N VAL A 36 -19.08 7.80 -5.34
CA VAL A 36 -19.08 6.97 -6.55
C VAL A 36 -19.67 7.74 -7.73
N PHE A 37 -18.96 7.68 -8.85
CA PHE A 37 -19.35 8.21 -10.15
C PHE A 37 -19.61 7.01 -11.08
N PRO A 38 -20.85 6.81 -11.54
CA PRO A 38 -21.17 5.72 -12.44
C PRO A 38 -20.51 5.92 -13.82
N PRO A 39 -20.37 4.84 -14.62
CA PRO A 39 -19.85 4.94 -15.98
C PRO A 39 -20.67 5.94 -16.80
N SER A 40 -20.00 6.68 -17.67
CA SER A 40 -20.61 7.67 -18.57
C SER A 40 -20.25 7.40 -20.03
N SER A 41 -20.80 8.19 -20.95
CA SER A 41 -20.40 8.09 -22.36
C SER A 41 -18.94 8.51 -22.59
N ALA A 42 -18.34 9.29 -21.69
CA ALA A 42 -16.94 9.70 -21.74
C ALA A 42 -16.01 8.70 -21.03
N ASP A 43 -16.46 8.12 -19.91
CA ASP A 43 -15.70 7.20 -19.08
C ASP A 43 -16.39 5.85 -19.01
N ARG A 44 -15.75 4.82 -19.58
CA ARG A 44 -16.37 3.50 -19.72
C ARG A 44 -16.45 2.70 -18.42
N SER A 45 -15.79 3.15 -17.37
CA SER A 45 -15.81 2.53 -16.05
C SER A 45 -16.24 3.51 -14.97
N SER A 46 -16.76 2.97 -13.89
CA SER A 46 -17.07 3.73 -12.69
C SER A 46 -15.79 4.08 -11.94
N CYS A 47 -15.84 5.19 -11.23
CA CYS A 47 -14.75 5.60 -10.34
C CYS A 47 -15.32 6.14 -9.03
N ALA A 48 -14.48 6.26 -8.02
CA ALA A 48 -14.85 6.95 -6.79
C ALA A 48 -13.69 7.81 -6.28
N THR A 49 -14.02 8.98 -5.74
CA THR A 49 -13.09 9.75 -4.90
C THR A 49 -13.44 9.57 -3.44
N LEU A 50 -12.50 9.90 -2.56
CA LEU A 50 -12.75 9.89 -1.12
C LEU A 50 -13.17 11.26 -0.62
N LEU A 51 -14.11 11.27 0.31
CA LEU A 51 -14.54 12.43 1.07
C LEU A 51 -14.34 12.17 2.57
N ASN A 52 -14.11 13.24 3.32
CA ASN A 52 -14.24 13.22 4.78
C ASN A 52 -15.70 13.00 5.18
N GLU A 53 -15.93 12.73 6.46
CA GLU A 53 -17.26 12.51 7.03
C GLU A 53 -18.26 13.64 6.75
N ASP A 54 -17.77 14.88 6.71
CA ASP A 54 -18.56 16.08 6.43
C ASP A 54 -18.83 16.32 4.93
N GLY A 55 -18.34 15.43 4.06
CA GLY A 55 -18.50 15.50 2.61
C GLY A 55 -17.50 16.41 1.90
N THR A 56 -16.53 16.98 2.60
CA THR A 56 -15.41 17.72 1.98
C THR A 56 -14.39 16.78 1.38
N ASP A 57 -13.58 17.27 0.43
CA ASP A 57 -12.49 16.49 -0.16
C ASP A 57 -11.46 16.09 0.92
N ILE A 58 -10.91 14.88 0.80
CA ILE A 58 -9.88 14.41 1.73
C ILE A 58 -8.64 15.30 1.70
N ASN A 59 -7.96 15.40 2.85
CA ASN A 59 -6.60 15.92 2.94
C ASN A 59 -5.85 15.11 3.99
N VAL A 60 -5.27 14.00 3.55
CA VAL A 60 -4.47 13.12 4.41
C VAL A 60 -3.01 13.53 4.25
N ASP A 61 -2.59 14.49 5.07
CA ASP A 61 -1.20 14.98 5.08
C ASP A 61 -0.68 15.38 3.67
N GLY A 62 -1.55 16.02 2.88
CA GLY A 62 -1.28 16.43 1.50
C GLY A 62 -1.96 15.59 0.40
N LEU A 63 -2.41 14.37 0.72
CA LEU A 63 -3.10 13.51 -0.25
C LEU A 63 -4.55 13.93 -0.46
N GLN A 64 -4.87 14.29 -1.69
CA GLN A 64 -6.17 14.84 -2.11
C GLN A 64 -6.76 14.12 -3.32
N ASP A 65 -5.94 13.50 -4.17
CA ASP A 65 -6.32 12.95 -5.47
C ASP A 65 -6.45 11.42 -5.46
N PHE A 66 -6.68 10.84 -4.28
CA PHE A 66 -6.86 9.40 -4.14
C PHE A 66 -8.20 8.96 -4.72
N HIS A 67 -8.16 7.95 -5.61
CA HIS A 67 -9.33 7.46 -6.31
C HIS A 67 -9.37 5.95 -6.39
N PHE A 68 -10.57 5.43 -6.60
CA PHE A 68 -10.86 4.05 -6.93
C PHE A 68 -11.42 3.97 -8.35
N SER A 69 -11.13 2.88 -9.04
CA SER A 69 -11.65 2.57 -10.36
C SER A 69 -12.33 1.21 -10.34
N HIS A 70 -13.29 0.99 -11.24
CA HIS A 70 -14.03 -0.27 -11.37
C HIS A 70 -14.85 -0.61 -10.11
N VAL A 71 -15.47 0.40 -9.50
CA VAL A 71 -16.15 0.28 -8.20
C VAL A 71 -17.49 -0.46 -8.32
N LEU A 72 -18.20 -0.31 -9.45
CA LEU A 72 -19.54 -0.85 -9.70
C LEU A 72 -19.54 -2.04 -10.67
N GLU A 73 -18.42 -2.29 -11.33
CA GLU A 73 -18.22 -3.35 -12.31
C GLU A 73 -18.22 -4.72 -11.63
N GLU A 74 -18.88 -5.70 -12.27
CA GLU A 74 -18.94 -7.09 -11.79
C GLU A 74 -17.85 -7.96 -12.43
N ASP A 75 -17.36 -7.57 -13.61
CA ASP A 75 -16.40 -8.32 -14.43
C ASP A 75 -14.98 -7.75 -14.42
N GLU A 76 -14.78 -6.58 -13.81
CA GLU A 76 -13.48 -5.92 -13.65
C GLU A 76 -13.16 -5.72 -12.16
N ALA A 77 -11.91 -6.01 -11.78
CA ALA A 77 -11.47 -5.88 -10.40
C ALA A 77 -11.32 -4.42 -9.99
N MET A 78 -11.83 -4.06 -8.80
CA MET A 78 -11.67 -2.73 -8.23
C MET A 78 -10.18 -2.45 -7.95
N THR A 79 -9.72 -1.28 -8.40
CA THR A 79 -8.35 -0.81 -8.16
C THR A 79 -8.39 0.56 -7.48
N ALA A 80 -7.26 1.00 -6.93
CA ALA A 80 -7.15 2.33 -6.35
C ALA A 80 -5.79 2.97 -6.63
N GLY A 81 -5.64 4.26 -6.37
CA GLY A 81 -4.34 4.91 -6.52
C GLY A 81 -4.39 6.42 -6.36
N THR A 82 -3.20 7.01 -6.50
CA THR A 82 -2.97 8.46 -6.51
C THR A 82 -1.92 8.78 -7.56
N GLY A 83 -2.05 9.94 -8.21
CA GLY A 83 -1.07 10.42 -9.19
C GLY A 83 -0.03 11.37 -8.58
N HIS A 84 -0.28 11.89 -7.38
CA HIS A 84 0.45 13.04 -6.83
C HIS A 84 0.84 12.88 -5.35
N ALA A 85 1.17 11.67 -4.90
CA ALA A 85 1.63 11.44 -3.54
C ALA A 85 2.93 12.23 -3.23
N HIS A 86 2.98 12.83 -2.05
CA HIS A 86 4.15 13.54 -1.52
C HIS A 86 5.04 12.65 -0.64
N LEU A 87 4.58 11.43 -0.34
CA LEU A 87 5.24 10.45 0.53
C LEU A 87 5.45 10.99 1.94
N THR A 88 4.49 11.77 2.44
CA THR A 88 4.49 12.16 3.85
C THR A 88 4.18 10.96 4.74
N ALA A 89 4.46 11.07 6.04
CA ALA A 89 4.24 9.96 6.95
C ALA A 89 2.74 9.57 7.00
N GLY A 90 1.84 10.57 7.00
CA GLY A 90 0.41 10.33 6.99
C GLY A 90 -0.10 9.67 5.70
N GLU A 91 0.44 10.07 4.55
CA GLU A 91 0.09 9.45 3.26
C GLU A 91 0.52 7.98 3.21
N CYS A 92 1.76 7.68 3.61
CA CYS A 92 2.26 6.31 3.58
C CYS A 92 1.57 5.41 4.59
N GLU A 93 1.22 5.91 5.79
CA GLU A 93 0.41 5.18 6.76
C GLU A 93 -1.00 4.89 6.21
N PHE A 94 -1.65 5.89 5.62
CA PHE A 94 -2.96 5.73 5.01
C PHE A 94 -2.98 4.66 3.92
N ILE A 95 -2.01 4.73 2.99
CA ILE A 95 -1.90 3.77 1.89
C ILE A 95 -1.63 2.37 2.44
N PHE A 96 -0.68 2.23 3.38
CA PHE A 96 -0.35 0.95 3.98
C PHE A 96 -1.57 0.31 4.68
N ASP A 97 -2.28 1.07 5.51
CA ASP A 97 -3.46 0.58 6.23
C ASP A 97 -4.58 0.16 5.29
N LEU A 98 -4.83 0.92 4.22
CA LEU A 98 -5.80 0.57 3.20
C LEU A 98 -5.39 -0.73 2.52
N CYS A 99 -4.11 -0.88 2.15
CA CYS A 99 -3.63 -2.09 1.52
C CYS A 99 -3.78 -3.32 2.43
N ILE A 100 -3.46 -3.20 3.72
CA ILE A 100 -3.69 -4.28 4.69
C ILE A 100 -5.18 -4.62 4.78
N SER A 101 -6.05 -3.62 4.90
CA SER A 101 -7.49 -3.84 5.09
C SER A 101 -8.12 -4.50 3.86
N ALA A 102 -7.69 -4.13 2.65
CA ALA A 102 -8.29 -4.56 1.39
C ALA A 102 -7.54 -5.71 0.69
N GLY A 103 -6.38 -6.11 1.21
CA GLY A 103 -5.49 -7.08 0.58
C GLY A 103 -4.77 -6.57 -0.66
N PHE A 104 -4.67 -5.25 -0.86
CA PHE A 104 -3.93 -4.70 -2.00
C PHE A 104 -2.42 -4.93 -1.87
N MET A 105 -1.78 -5.02 -3.03
CA MET A 105 -0.37 -4.76 -3.29
C MET A 105 -0.23 -3.33 -3.85
N ILE A 106 0.89 -2.69 -3.57
CA ILE A 106 1.25 -1.38 -4.12
C ILE A 106 2.15 -1.61 -5.33
N VAL A 107 1.77 -1.06 -6.48
CA VAL A 107 2.56 -1.02 -7.70
C VAL A 107 3.16 0.38 -7.86
N ASN A 108 4.48 0.40 -7.93
CA ASN A 108 5.31 1.59 -8.05
C ASN A 108 5.83 1.71 -9.50
N PRO A 109 5.21 2.54 -10.35
CA PRO A 109 5.64 2.74 -11.73
C PRO A 109 6.97 3.52 -11.84
N GLN A 110 7.49 4.09 -10.75
CA GLN A 110 8.80 4.76 -10.77
C GLN A 110 9.99 3.77 -10.78
N GLY A 111 9.74 2.47 -10.58
CA GLY A 111 10.73 1.40 -10.68
C GLY A 111 11.24 0.89 -9.32
N GLY A 112 12.41 0.27 -9.30
CA GLY A 112 12.91 -0.59 -8.22
C GLY A 112 12.66 -0.11 -6.77
N PRO A 113 11.77 -0.77 -6.01
CA PRO A 113 10.96 -1.94 -6.38
C PRO A 113 9.62 -1.59 -7.03
N SER A 114 9.26 -2.33 -8.09
CA SER A 114 7.98 -2.18 -8.79
C SER A 114 6.79 -2.71 -7.99
N PHE A 115 7.01 -3.71 -7.13
CA PHE A 115 5.96 -4.35 -6.34
C PHE A 115 6.29 -4.26 -4.85
N ILE A 116 5.38 -3.65 -4.10
CA ILE A 116 5.52 -3.44 -2.66
C ILE A 116 4.33 -4.09 -1.96
N VAL A 117 4.60 -5.02 -1.07
CA VAL A 117 3.60 -5.94 -0.50
C VAL A 117 3.51 -5.71 1.00
N PRO A 118 2.37 -5.26 1.52
CA PRO A 118 2.14 -5.31 2.95
C PRO A 118 2.23 -6.77 3.42
N ARG A 119 3.06 -7.02 4.44
CA ARG A 119 3.36 -8.39 4.87
C ARG A 119 2.10 -9.10 5.32
N GLY A 120 1.89 -10.30 4.79
CA GLY A 120 0.71 -11.13 5.09
C GLY A 120 -0.42 -11.02 4.06
N ASN A 121 -0.40 -10.03 3.16
CA ASN A 121 -1.45 -9.89 2.14
C ASN A 121 -1.37 -10.94 1.03
N HIS A 122 -0.17 -11.44 0.73
CA HIS A 122 0.06 -12.41 -0.34
C HIS A 122 0.86 -13.60 0.20
N THR A 123 0.51 -14.80 -0.26
CA THR A 123 1.26 -16.03 0.03
C THR A 123 2.58 -16.05 -0.76
N ALA A 124 3.53 -16.89 -0.34
CA ALA A 124 4.78 -17.07 -1.08
C ALA A 124 4.53 -17.63 -2.48
N GLU A 125 3.52 -18.49 -2.62
CA GLU A 125 3.07 -19.05 -3.90
C GLU A 125 2.54 -17.96 -4.83
N ASN A 126 1.70 -17.05 -4.32
CA ASN A 126 1.15 -15.96 -5.12
C ASN A 126 2.26 -15.04 -5.62
N LEU A 127 3.21 -14.67 -4.76
CA LEU A 127 4.34 -13.84 -5.16
C LEU A 127 5.22 -14.53 -6.22
N ARG A 128 5.45 -15.84 -6.11
CA ARG A 128 6.18 -16.61 -7.14
C ARG A 128 5.45 -16.61 -8.48
N ALA A 129 4.13 -16.73 -8.47
CA ALA A 129 3.32 -16.73 -9.69
C ALA A 129 3.35 -15.36 -10.38
N ILE A 130 3.26 -14.26 -9.60
CA ILE A 130 3.37 -12.88 -10.12
C ILE A 130 4.72 -12.66 -10.83
N THR A 131 5.79 -13.28 -10.34
CA THR A 131 7.15 -13.07 -10.87
C THR A 131 7.73 -14.26 -11.59
N GLN A 132 6.90 -15.20 -12.06
CA GLN A 132 7.36 -16.44 -12.68
C GLN A 132 8.29 -16.19 -13.89
N ASP A 133 8.10 -15.07 -14.60
CA ASP A 133 8.88 -14.70 -15.78
C ASP A 133 10.14 -13.88 -15.46
N MET A 134 10.39 -13.59 -14.17
CA MET A 134 11.54 -12.81 -13.70
C MET A 134 12.67 -13.73 -13.22
N SER A 135 13.92 -13.30 -13.42
CA SER A 135 15.07 -13.99 -12.80
C SER A 135 15.03 -13.88 -11.28
N GLU A 136 15.65 -14.82 -10.56
CA GLU A 136 15.68 -14.77 -9.09
C GLU A 136 16.29 -13.46 -8.55
N GLU A 137 17.31 -12.91 -9.23
CA GLU A 137 17.90 -11.62 -8.85
C GLU A 137 16.90 -10.47 -9.01
N ALA A 138 16.13 -10.47 -10.10
CA ALA A 138 15.10 -9.47 -10.34
C ALA A 138 13.97 -9.60 -9.31
N GLN A 139 13.53 -10.82 -8.99
CA GLN A 139 12.52 -11.07 -7.96
C GLN A 139 12.91 -10.47 -6.60
N ARG A 140 14.17 -10.67 -6.18
CA ARG A 140 14.67 -10.17 -4.90
C ARG A 140 14.79 -8.65 -4.82
N GLN A 141 14.89 -7.98 -5.97
CA GLN A 141 15.06 -6.52 -6.03
C GLN A 141 13.76 -5.78 -6.36
N ASP A 142 12.79 -6.47 -6.96
CA ASP A 142 11.59 -5.84 -7.50
C ASP A 142 10.32 -6.13 -6.68
N ILE A 143 10.33 -7.17 -5.83
CA ILE A 143 9.33 -7.37 -4.78
C ILE A 143 9.91 -7.04 -3.41
N VAL A 144 9.24 -6.16 -2.68
CA VAL A 144 9.59 -5.84 -1.30
C VAL A 144 8.39 -5.99 -0.38
N ALA A 145 8.54 -6.83 0.64
CA ALA A 145 7.59 -6.88 1.74
C ALA A 145 7.88 -5.76 2.75
N ILE A 146 6.82 -5.06 3.17
CA ILE A 146 6.87 -4.00 4.18
C ILE A 146 5.91 -4.28 5.34
N ASN A 147 6.22 -3.76 6.53
CA ASN A 147 5.45 -3.98 7.76
C ASN A 147 4.74 -2.72 8.29
N SER A 148 4.99 -1.55 7.70
CA SER A 148 4.38 -0.29 8.13
C SER A 148 4.41 0.78 7.05
N GLY A 149 3.64 1.86 7.25
CA GLY A 149 3.74 3.08 6.46
C GLY A 149 5.12 3.75 6.56
N GLU A 150 5.82 3.64 7.68
CA GLU A 150 7.19 4.14 7.83
C GLU A 150 8.16 3.38 6.91
N GLU A 151 8.02 2.05 6.82
CA GLU A 151 8.80 1.25 5.86
C GLU A 151 8.48 1.64 4.42
N LEU A 152 7.21 1.90 4.10
CA LEU A 152 6.79 2.39 2.77
C LEU A 152 7.42 3.74 2.44
N GLN A 153 7.38 4.69 3.38
CA GLN A 153 7.98 6.01 3.21
C GLN A 153 9.49 5.88 2.98
N ALA A 154 10.20 5.19 3.87
CA ALA A 154 11.64 5.01 3.77
C ALA A 154 12.05 4.33 2.45
N LEU A 155 11.26 3.37 1.98
CA LEU A 155 11.47 2.69 0.70
C LEU A 155 11.38 3.64 -0.49
N LEU A 156 10.30 4.43 -0.55
CA LEU A 156 10.00 5.28 -1.70
C LEU A 156 10.83 6.58 -1.72
N THR A 157 11.21 7.14 -0.58
CA THR A 157 12.01 8.38 -0.52
C THR A 157 13.51 8.15 -0.72
N SER A 158 14.02 6.99 -0.31
CA SER A 158 15.47 6.75 -0.17
C SER A 158 16.04 5.85 -1.27
N GLY A 159 15.18 5.19 -2.03
CA GLY A 159 15.53 4.10 -2.93
C GLY A 159 15.84 2.79 -2.19
N PHE A 160 15.78 1.68 -2.93
CA PHE A 160 15.79 0.33 -2.38
C PHE A 160 17.01 0.01 -1.49
N GLN A 161 18.23 0.35 -1.91
CA GLN A 161 19.45 0.04 -1.14
C GLN A 161 19.53 0.82 0.18
N SER A 162 19.14 2.09 0.16
CA SER A 162 19.08 2.92 1.37
C SER A 162 18.04 2.39 2.35
N PHE A 163 16.91 1.88 1.83
CA PHE A 163 15.90 1.21 2.63
C PHE A 163 16.42 -0.07 3.30
N LEU A 164 17.13 -0.94 2.58
CA LEU A 164 17.72 -2.15 3.19
C LEU A 164 18.64 -1.79 4.37
N ASN A 165 19.50 -0.78 4.19
CA ASN A 165 20.40 -0.30 5.24
C ASN A 165 19.66 0.38 6.41
N TRP A 166 18.57 1.10 6.14
CA TRP A 166 17.71 1.65 7.19
C TRP A 166 17.02 0.53 7.98
N ARG A 167 16.47 -0.47 7.29
CA ARG A 167 15.73 -1.59 7.87
C ARG A 167 16.62 -2.45 8.78
N GLU A 168 17.84 -2.76 8.34
CA GLU A 168 18.82 -3.48 9.17
C GLU A 168 19.15 -2.72 10.47
N ARG A 169 19.32 -1.39 10.39
CA ARG A 169 19.55 -0.54 11.56
C ARG A 169 18.33 -0.48 12.48
N ALA A 170 17.12 -0.34 11.93
CA ALA A 170 15.88 -0.34 12.69
C ALA A 170 15.70 -1.65 13.47
N PHE A 171 15.89 -2.80 12.83
CA PHE A 171 15.85 -4.11 13.51
C PHE A 171 16.93 -4.27 14.58
N THR A 172 18.14 -3.77 14.33
CA THR A 172 19.23 -3.81 15.32
C THR A 172 18.90 -2.95 16.55
N GLN A 173 18.32 -1.77 16.37
CA GLN A 173 17.90 -0.90 17.49
C GLN A 173 16.73 -1.49 18.28
N LEU A 174 15.76 -2.13 17.61
CA LEU A 174 14.67 -2.86 18.27
C LEU A 174 15.18 -4.05 19.10
N GLY A 175 16.19 -4.79 18.60
CA GLY A 175 16.85 -5.87 19.35
C GLY A 175 17.70 -5.41 20.54
N LEU A 176 18.28 -4.20 20.45
CA LEU A 176 18.99 -3.58 21.57
C LEU A 176 18.02 -3.04 22.64
N ASN A 177 16.85 -2.52 22.23
CA ASN A 177 15.83 -2.00 23.14
C ASN A 177 14.98 -3.08 23.82
N SER A 178 14.93 -4.31 23.28
CA SER A 178 14.32 -5.48 23.96
C SER A 178 15.23 -6.12 25.01
N SER A 179 16.50 -5.69 25.08
CA SER A 179 17.49 -6.14 26.06
C SER A 179 17.60 -5.13 27.21
N GLY A 180 16.49 -4.90 27.92
CA GLY A 180 16.48 -4.13 29.17
C GLY A 180 17.14 -4.91 30.32
N PRO A 181 17.83 -4.25 31.27
CA PRO A 181 18.71 -4.92 32.21
C PRO A 181 17.91 -5.74 33.23
N GLU A 182 18.24 -7.03 33.38
CA GLU A 182 17.91 -7.78 34.59
C GLU A 182 18.55 -7.06 35.78
N SER A 183 17.75 -6.25 36.45
CA SER A 183 18.10 -5.71 37.75
C SER A 183 17.99 -6.84 38.76
N SER A 184 19.10 -7.52 39.01
CA SER A 184 19.26 -8.36 40.19
C SER A 184 19.42 -7.45 41.41
N PRO A 185 18.55 -7.50 42.44
CA PRO A 185 18.95 -7.07 43.75
C PRO A 185 19.75 -8.20 44.39
N SER A 186 21.04 -7.93 44.62
CA SER A 186 21.89 -8.73 45.48
C SER A 186 21.51 -8.53 46.95
N VAL A 187 21.44 -9.66 47.67
CA VAL A 187 21.48 -9.88 49.14
C VAL A 187 20.27 -9.45 49.95
#